data_AF-A0A351JLR6-F1
#
_entry.id   AF-A0A351JLR6-F1
#
_cell.length_a   1.000
_cell.length_b   1.000
_cell.length_c   1.000
_cell.angle_alpha   90.00
_cell.angle_beta   90.00
_cell.angle_gamma   90.00
#
_symmetry.space_group_name_H-M   'P 1'
#
loop_
_entity.id
_entity.type
_entity.pdbx_description
1 polymer ?
#
loop_
_entity_poly.entity_id
_entity_poly.type
_entity_poly.pdbx_seq_one_letter_code
_entity_poly.pdbx_strand_id
1 'polypeptide(L)'
;NLDFADVEAVLRGAGTALMGIGEADGDNKTREAARKSISSPLLDFSVKGAKRAILNITGGEDLTLEEVTAAAGAIQEALSDKADLIFGATIREGMQKA
;
A
#
# COMPACT_ATOMS: atom_id res chain seq x y z
N ASN A 1 10.02 1.92 8.20
CA ASN A 1 10.16 0.65 8.92
C ASN A 1 8.83 0.44 9.62
N LEU A 2 8.07 -0.57 9.17
CA LEU A 2 6.78 -0.97 9.73
C LEU A 2 7.08 -2.13 10.67
N ASP A 3 6.72 -2.03 11.95
CA ASP A 3 7.00 -3.11 12.89
C ASP A 3 5.79 -4.03 13.11
N PHE A 4 6.03 -5.14 13.80
CA PHE A 4 4.98 -6.11 14.06
C PHE A 4 3.89 -5.56 14.98
N ALA A 5 4.21 -4.62 15.87
CA ALA A 5 3.23 -4.03 16.79
C ALA A 5 2.23 -3.14 16.03
N ASP A 6 2.70 -2.38 15.03
CA ASP A 6 1.85 -1.59 14.13
C ASP A 6 0.88 -2.49 13.35
N VAL A 7 1.40 -3.58 12.79
CA VAL A 7 0.60 -4.58 12.06
C VAL A 7 -0.42 -5.24 12.98
N GLU A 8 0.01 -5.64 14.17
CA GLU A 8 -0.86 -6.27 15.16
C GLU A 8 -1.98 -5.31 15.61
N ALA A 9 -1.68 -4.04 15.87
CA ALA A 9 -2.67 -3.04 16.27
C ALA A 9 -3.75 -2.83 15.21
N VAL A 10 -3.38 -2.88 13.92
CA VAL A 10 -4.33 -2.75 12.82
C VAL A 10 -5.15 -4.01 12.60
N LEU A 11 -4.54 -5.19 12.69
CA LEU A 11 -5.21 -6.46 12.37
C LEU A 11 -6.01 -7.03 13.55
N ARG A 12 -5.58 -6.77 14.79
CA ARG A 12 -6.25 -7.28 16.00
C ARG A 12 -7.68 -6.72 16.07
N GLY A 13 -8.65 -7.64 16.09
CA GLY A 13 -10.07 -7.31 16.14
C GLY A 13 -10.62 -6.66 14.86
N ALA A 14 -9.90 -6.69 13.72
CA ALA A 14 -10.38 -6.12 12.47
C ALA A 14 -11.53 -6.89 11.80
N GLY A 15 -11.71 -8.17 12.17
CA GLY A 15 -12.66 -9.05 11.51
C GLY A 15 -12.12 -9.46 10.15
N THR A 16 -12.88 -9.20 9.09
CA THR A 16 -12.47 -9.53 7.71
C THR A 16 -11.40 -8.57 7.23
N ALA A 17 -10.29 -9.13 6.74
CA ALA A 17 -9.23 -8.39 6.07
C ALA A 17 -9.25 -8.69 4.56
N LEU A 18 -8.87 -7.71 3.76
CA LEU A 18 -8.67 -7.83 2.32
C LEU A 18 -7.23 -7.46 1.99
N MET A 19 -6.65 -8.13 1.01
CA MET A 19 -5.29 -7.85 0.55
C MET A 19 -5.33 -7.65 -0.96
N GLY A 20 -4.75 -6.54 -1.42
CA GLY A 20 -4.55 -6.27 -2.84
C GLY A 20 -3.06 -6.11 -3.13
N ILE A 21 -2.60 -6.67 -4.24
CA ILE A 21 -1.22 -6.56 -4.69
C ILE A 21 -1.22 -5.91 -6.08
N GLY A 22 -0.29 -4.99 -6.29
CA GLY A 22 -0.11 -4.32 -7.57
C GLY A 22 1.37 -4.12 -7.86
N GLU A 23 1.74 -4.33 -9.12
CA GLU A 23 3.10 -4.20 -9.64
C GLU A 23 3.08 -3.28 -10.86
N ALA A 24 4.10 -2.45 -10.98
CA ALA A 24 4.27 -1.54 -12.11
C ALA A 24 5.73 -1.13 -12.22
N ASP A 25 6.10 -0.69 -13.42
CA ASP A 25 7.46 -0.29 -13.81
C ASP A 25 7.40 1.01 -14.62
N GLY A 26 8.53 1.73 -14.70
CA GLY A 26 8.65 2.96 -15.48
C GLY A 26 8.12 4.21 -14.78
N ASP A 27 7.87 5.27 -15.55
CA ASP A 27 7.43 6.56 -15.01
C ASP A 27 6.08 6.43 -14.28
N ASN A 28 5.99 6.96 -13.05
CA ASN A 28 4.81 6.86 -12.17
C ASN A 28 4.46 5.43 -11.67
N LYS A 29 5.38 4.47 -11.78
CA LYS A 29 5.23 3.08 -11.29
C LYS A 29 4.56 2.99 -9.90
N THR A 30 4.95 3.81 -8.94
CA THR A 30 4.47 3.68 -7.56
C THR A 30 2.98 4.01 -7.45
N ARG A 31 2.52 5.01 -8.22
CA ARG A 31 1.10 5.38 -8.31
C ARG A 31 0.29 4.34 -9.10
N GLU A 32 0.88 3.77 -10.15
CA GLU A 32 0.26 2.70 -10.92
C GLU A 32 0.11 1.40 -10.10
N ALA A 33 1.15 1.01 -9.37
CA ALA A 33 1.15 -0.14 -8.48
C ALA A 33 0.07 0.01 -7.41
N ALA A 34 -0.06 1.20 -6.80
CA ALA A 34 -1.13 1.52 -5.86
C ALA A 34 -2.54 1.39 -6.50
N ARG A 35 -2.72 1.88 -7.74
CA ARG A 35 -4.00 1.73 -8.46
C ARG A 35 -4.33 0.28 -8.81
N LYS A 36 -3.33 -0.51 -9.16
CA LYS A 36 -3.51 -1.95 -9.44
C LYS A 36 -3.81 -2.72 -8.16
N SER A 37 -3.22 -2.35 -7.02
CA SER A 37 -3.49 -3.03 -5.75
C SER A 37 -4.94 -2.84 -5.29
N ILE A 38 -5.52 -1.63 -5.42
CA ILE A 38 -6.94 -1.36 -5.08
C ILE A 38 -7.96 -1.99 -6.03
N SER A 39 -7.52 -2.40 -7.22
CA SER A 39 -8.36 -3.09 -8.22
C SER A 39 -7.98 -4.57 -8.38
N SER A 40 -7.17 -5.08 -7.46
CA SER A 40 -6.68 -6.46 -7.49
C SER A 40 -7.84 -7.46 -7.40
N PRO A 41 -7.79 -8.57 -8.15
CA PRO A 41 -8.79 -9.66 -8.05
C PRO A 41 -8.88 -10.31 -6.67
N LEU A 42 -7.89 -10.08 -5.81
CA LEU A 42 -7.87 -10.54 -4.42
C LEU A 42 -8.81 -9.70 -3.51
N LEU A 43 -9.31 -8.58 -4.01
CA LEU A 43 -10.30 -7.76 -3.33
C LEU A 43 -11.70 -8.16 -3.82
N ASP A 44 -12.34 -9.10 -3.09
CA ASP A 44 -13.72 -9.52 -3.36
C ASP A 44 -14.73 -8.36 -3.26
N PHE A 45 -14.37 -7.29 -2.52
CA PHE A 45 -15.19 -6.11 -2.30
C PHE A 45 -14.35 -4.84 -2.39
N SER A 46 -15.01 -3.71 -2.67
CA SER A 46 -14.35 -2.41 -2.71
C SER A 46 -13.70 -2.07 -1.36
N VAL A 47 -12.50 -1.49 -1.41
CA VAL A 47 -11.82 -0.92 -0.23
C VAL A 47 -12.49 0.34 0.31
N LYS A 48 -13.49 0.88 -0.40
CA LYS A 48 -14.31 2.02 0.04
C LYS A 48 -15.01 1.69 1.35
N GLY A 49 -14.59 2.37 2.43
CA GLY A 49 -15.14 2.19 3.77
C GLY A 49 -14.22 1.45 4.74
N ALA A 50 -13.06 0.98 4.29
CA ALA A 50 -12.04 0.48 5.20
C ALA A 50 -11.57 1.61 6.15
N LYS A 51 -11.64 1.32 7.45
CA LYS A 51 -11.26 2.26 8.53
C LYS A 51 -9.78 2.17 8.90
N ARG A 52 -9.12 1.07 8.53
CA ARG A 52 -7.71 0.83 8.78
C ARG A 52 -7.11 0.15 7.56
N ALA A 53 -5.89 0.54 7.20
CA ALA A 53 -5.17 -0.04 6.08
C ALA A 53 -3.67 -0.14 6.38
N ILE A 54 -3.04 -1.18 5.86
CA ILE A 54 -1.58 -1.34 5.87
C ILE A 54 -1.12 -1.30 4.42
N LEU A 55 -0.22 -0.38 4.11
CA LEU A 55 0.42 -0.25 2.81
C LEU A 55 1.90 -0.57 2.94
N ASN A 56 2.38 -1.61 2.27
CA ASN A 56 3.81 -1.86 2.15
C ASN A 56 4.24 -1.66 0.69
N ILE A 57 5.17 -0.75 0.48
CA ILE A 57 5.75 -0.46 -0.84
C ILE A 57 7.14 -1.11 -0.87
N THR A 58 7.39 -1.92 -1.89
CA THR A 58 8.70 -2.52 -2.13
C THR A 58 9.26 -2.00 -3.44
N GLY A 59 10.49 -1.51 -3.42
CA GLY A 59 11.16 -0.96 -4.60
C GLY A 59 12.67 -1.15 -4.57
N GLY A 60 13.32 -0.74 -5.65
CA GLY A 60 14.78 -0.67 -5.75
C GLY A 60 15.38 0.47 -4.92
N GLU A 61 16.70 0.65 -5.01
CA GLU A 61 17.45 1.69 -4.29
C GLU A 61 17.05 3.13 -4.67
N ASP A 62 16.35 3.29 -5.78
CA ASP A 62 15.82 4.55 -6.30
C ASP A 62 14.41 4.87 -5.81
N LEU A 63 13.80 4.02 -4.97
CA LEU A 63 12.51 4.33 -4.38
C LEU A 63 12.61 5.60 -3.52
N THR A 64 11.95 6.66 -3.97
CA THR A 64 11.99 7.96 -3.30
C THR A 64 10.83 8.12 -2.30
N LEU A 65 11.02 9.04 -1.35
CA LEU A 65 9.94 9.43 -0.42
C LEU A 65 8.74 10.05 -1.16
N GLU A 66 8.99 10.78 -2.25
CA GLU A 66 7.94 11.39 -3.09
C GLU A 66 7.05 10.31 -3.71
N GLU A 67 7.65 9.27 -4.28
CA GLU A 67 6.93 8.13 -4.85
C GLU A 67 6.10 7.38 -3.81
N VAL A 68 6.68 7.12 -2.64
CA VAL A 68 5.98 6.49 -1.51
C VAL A 68 4.77 7.33 -1.10
N THR A 69 4.94 8.66 -1.00
CA THR A 69 3.87 9.59 -0.64
C THR A 69 2.77 9.64 -1.70
N ALA A 70 3.13 9.62 -2.98
CA ALA A 70 2.17 9.61 -4.09
C ALA A 70 1.31 8.33 -4.10
N ALA A 71 1.91 7.17 -3.83
CA ALA A 71 1.16 5.92 -3.67
C ALA A 71 0.25 5.95 -2.43
N ALA A 72 0.77 6.40 -1.29
CA ALA A 72 -0.03 6.51 -0.06
C ALA A 72 -1.26 7.42 -0.28
N GLY A 73 -1.09 8.55 -0.98
CA GLY A 73 -2.20 9.43 -1.36
C GLY A 73 -3.25 8.74 -2.23
N ALA A 74 -2.82 8.00 -3.26
CA ALA A 74 -3.74 7.26 -4.12
C ALA A 74 -4.53 6.16 -3.37
N ILE A 75 -3.91 5.51 -2.39
CA ILE A 75 -4.60 4.56 -1.51
C ILE A 75 -5.57 5.29 -0.59
N GLN A 76 -5.16 6.39 0.05
CA GLN A 76 -5.99 7.16 0.97
C GLN A 76 -7.28 7.66 0.29
N GLU A 77 -7.20 8.12 -0.97
CA GLU A 77 -8.35 8.52 -1.79
C GLU A 77 -9.37 7.39 -2.04
N ALA A 78 -8.93 6.14 -2.01
CA ALA A 78 -9.79 4.97 -2.18
C ALA A 78 -10.43 4.48 -0.87
N LEU A 79 -9.89 4.90 0.28
CA LEU A 79 -10.35 4.53 1.62
C LEU A 79 -11.43 5.50 2.13
N SER A 80 -11.82 5.35 3.40
CA SER A 80 -12.68 6.33 4.08
C SER A 80 -11.88 7.58 4.48
N ASP A 81 -12.50 8.76 4.49
CA ASP A 81 -11.88 10.03 4.94
C ASP A 81 -11.27 9.98 6.35
N LYS A 82 -11.70 9.02 7.18
CA LYS A 82 -11.21 8.79 8.55
C LYS A 82 -10.39 7.50 8.68
N ALA A 83 -9.91 6.95 7.57
CA ALA A 83 -9.12 5.75 7.57
C ALA A 83 -7.74 6.01 8.17
N ASP A 84 -7.34 5.13 9.08
CA ASP A 84 -5.99 5.08 9.64
C ASP A 84 -5.10 4.25 8.70
N LEU A 85 -4.20 4.92 7.99
CA LEU A 85 -3.29 4.31 7.03
C LEU A 85 -1.89 4.24 7.62
N ILE A 86 -1.42 3.02 7.88
CA ILE A 86 -0.03 2.77 8.20
C ILE A 86 0.70 2.40 6.91
N PHE A 87 1.81 3.07 6.61
CA PHE A 87 2.61 2.77 5.44
C PHE A 87 4.05 2.41 5.80
N GLY A 88 4.60 1.46 5.05
CA GLY A 88 5.99 1.03 5.10
C GLY A 88 6.61 1.06 3.72
N ALA A 89 7.92 1.32 3.68
CA ALA A 89 8.74 1.18 2.49
C ALA A 89 9.86 0.17 2.79
N THR A 90 10.07 -0.75 1.86
CA THR A 90 11.13 -1.77 1.91
C THR A 90 11.98 -1.63 0.66
N ILE A 91 13.28 -1.39 0.84
CA ILE A 91 14.24 -1.41 -0.26
C ILE A 91 14.70 -2.86 -0.44
N ARG A 92 14.58 -3.39 -1.66
CA ARG A 92 15.05 -4.73 -2.02
C ARG A 92 16.22 -4.64 -2.98
N GLU A 93 17.40 -5.01 -2.51
CA GLU A 93 18.61 -5.14 -3.34
C GLU A 93 18.36 -6.17 -4.47
N GLY A 94 18.71 -5.80 -5.70
CA GLY A 94 18.52 -6.65 -6.89
C GLY A 94 17.14 -6.53 -7.56
N MET A 95 16.23 -5.71 -7.04
CA MET A 95 15.05 -5.28 -7.79
C MET A 95 15.49 -4.33 -8.90
N GLN A 96 14.90 -4.44 -10.11
CA GLN A 96 15.25 -3.53 -11.21
C GLN A 96 15.05 -2.09 -10.77
N LYS A 97 16.02 -1.24 -11.16
CA LYS A 97 15.95 0.20 -10.94
C LYS A 97 14.65 0.70 -11.53
N ALA A 98 13.95 1.41 -10.69
CA ALA A 98 12.59 1.80 -10.84
C ALA A 98 12.51 3.03 -11.74
#